data_AF-A0AAV8CW68-F1
#
_entry.id   AF-A0AAV8CW68-F1
#
_cell.length_a   1.000
_cell.length_b   1.000
_cell.length_c   1.000
_cell.angle_alpha   90.00
_cell.angle_beta   90.00
_cell.angle_gamma   90.00
#
_symmetry.space_group_name_H-M   'P 1'
#
loop_
_entity.id
_entity.type
_entity.pdbx_description
1 polymer ?
#
loop_
_entity_poly.entity_id
_entity_poly.type
_entity_poly.pdbx_seq_one_letter_code
_entity_poly.pdbx_strand_id
1 'polypeptide(L)'
;MIQMLKLFEAELGDKKYFGGDTFGFVDVASVPFTSWFYTYETLGNFSVEEVTPKIGAWAKRCLERETVAKALYEPSKAYEFVCFLKKYYGIE
;
A
#
# COMPACT_ATOMS: atom_id res chain seq x y z
N MET A 1 -5.20 10.91 -1.79
CA MET A 1 -4.65 9.55 -1.93
C MET A 1 -4.37 9.17 -3.38
N ILE A 2 -5.38 9.10 -4.26
CA ILE A 2 -5.22 8.65 -5.66
C ILE A 2 -4.11 9.39 -6.42
N GLN A 3 -4.04 10.73 -6.31
CA GLN A 3 -2.98 11.51 -6.96
C GLN A 3 -1.57 11.14 -6.47
N MET A 4 -1.42 10.80 -5.19
CA MET A 4 -0.14 10.36 -4.62
C MET A 4 0.23 8.96 -5.12
N LEU A 5 -0.73 8.04 -5.21
CA LEU A 5 -0.50 6.74 -5.85
C LEU A 5 -0.05 6.90 -7.30
N LYS A 6 -0.69 7.79 -8.07
CA LYS A 6 -0.31 8.05 -9.47
C LYS A 6 1.09 8.65 -9.59
N LEU A 7 1.49 9.51 -8.67
CA LEU A 7 2.86 10.02 -8.62
C LEU A 7 3.86 8.89 -8.33
N PHE A 8 3.52 8.02 -7.36
CA PHE A 8 4.33 6.83 -7.05
C PHE A 8 4.42 5.87 -8.23
N GLU A 9 3.31 5.66 -8.95
CA GLU A 9 3.29 4.82 -10.14
C GLU A 9 4.15 5.40 -11.27
N ALA A 10 4.08 6.71 -11.48
CA ALA A 10 4.91 7.41 -12.45
C ALA A 10 6.40 7.30 -12.09
N GLU A 11 6.75 7.45 -10.80
CA GLU A 11 8.12 7.27 -10.32
C GLU A 11 8.58 5.82 -10.45
N LEU A 12 7.76 4.84 -10.05
CA LEU A 12 8.09 3.42 -10.21
C LEU A 12 8.37 3.11 -11.69
N GLY A 13 7.57 3.65 -12.60
CA GLY A 13 7.75 3.50 -14.04
C GLY A 13 7.68 2.02 -14.42
N ASP A 14 8.74 1.51 -15.05
CA ASP A 14 8.88 0.08 -15.39
C ASP A 14 9.88 -0.66 -14.49
N LYS A 15 10.36 0.00 -13.43
CA LYS A 15 11.29 -0.60 -12.47
C LYS A 15 10.61 -1.72 -11.69
N LYS A 16 11.38 -2.76 -11.34
CA LYS A 16 10.89 -3.87 -10.52
C LYS A 16 10.53 -3.41 -9.11
N TYR A 17 11.36 -2.53 -8.56
CA TYR A 17 11.26 -1.89 -7.25
C TYR A 17 11.58 -0.40 -7.42
N PHE A 18 11.26 0.44 -6.44
CA PHE A 18 11.71 1.83 -6.45
C PHE A 18 13.24 1.94 -6.43
N GLY A 19 13.93 0.98 -5.80
CA GLY A 19 15.38 0.80 -5.88
C GLY A 19 15.92 0.26 -7.22
N GLY A 20 15.10 0.17 -8.27
CA GLY A 20 15.49 -0.41 -9.56
C GLY A 20 15.30 -1.92 -9.58
N ASP A 21 16.39 -2.67 -9.82
CA ASP A 21 16.36 -4.13 -9.85
C ASP A 21 16.35 -4.78 -8.46
N THR A 22 16.76 -4.02 -7.45
CA THR A 22 16.85 -4.46 -6.06
C THR A 22 15.89 -3.70 -5.17
N PHE A 23 15.42 -4.38 -4.12
CA PHE A 23 14.54 -3.78 -3.11
C PHE A 23 15.33 -2.75 -2.31
N GLY A 24 14.95 -1.47 -2.41
CA GLY A 24 15.73 -0.35 -1.90
C GLY A 24 15.04 0.45 -0.80
N PHE A 25 15.63 1.60 -0.47
CA PHE A 25 15.18 2.47 0.62
C PHE A 25 13.72 2.91 0.46
N VAL A 26 13.33 3.37 -0.73
CA VAL A 26 11.96 3.83 -0.99
C VAL A 26 10.98 2.67 -0.89
N ASP A 27 11.38 1.45 -1.28
CA ASP A 27 10.53 0.27 -1.09
C ASP A 27 10.31 -0.02 0.39
N VAL A 28 11.37 0.01 1.21
CA VAL A 28 11.28 -0.15 2.68
C VAL A 28 10.35 0.91 3.29
N ALA A 29 10.48 2.17 2.88
CA ALA A 29 9.68 3.26 3.40
C ALA A 29 8.20 3.16 2.99
N SER A 30 7.91 2.57 1.83
CA SER A 30 6.57 2.60 1.21
C SER A 30 5.80 1.31 1.43
N VAL A 31 6.48 0.16 1.53
CA VAL A 31 5.85 -1.16 1.67
C VAL A 31 4.93 -1.29 2.89
N PRO A 32 5.14 -0.61 4.04
CA PRO A 32 4.20 -0.67 5.15
C PRO A 32 2.79 -0.21 4.80
N PHE A 33 2.64 0.67 3.81
CA PHE A 33 1.33 1.19 3.41
C PHE A 33 0.52 0.21 2.56
N THR A 34 1.13 -0.86 2.02
CA THR A 34 0.39 -1.83 1.20
C THR A 34 -0.63 -2.62 2.04
N SER A 35 -0.36 -2.86 3.32
CA SER A 35 -1.34 -3.46 4.24
C SER A 35 -2.54 -2.56 4.51
N TRP A 36 -2.42 -1.25 4.25
CA TRP A 36 -3.50 -0.28 4.41
C TRP A 36 -4.33 -0.10 3.15
N PHE A 37 -3.91 -0.65 2.01
CA PHE A 37 -4.62 -0.48 0.73
C PHE A 37 -6.07 -0.93 0.83
N TYR A 38 -6.33 -2.11 1.39
CA TYR A 38 -7.70 -2.59 1.65
C TYR A 38 -8.56 -1.56 2.42
N THR A 39 -7.96 -0.89 3.41
CA THR A 39 -8.64 0.14 4.21
C THR A 39 -8.96 1.37 3.36
N TYR A 40 -7.99 1.83 2.56
CA TYR A 40 -8.19 2.97 1.67
C TYR A 40 -9.21 2.68 0.58
N GLU A 41 -9.18 1.49 -0.01
CA GLU A 41 -10.14 1.06 -1.02
C GLU A 41 -11.55 1.01 -0.46
N THR A 42 -11.71 0.38 0.71
CA THR A 42 -13.01 0.23 1.37
C THR A 42 -13.61 1.57 1.80
N LEU A 43 -12.82 2.42 2.45
CA LEU A 43 -13.32 3.71 2.97
C LEU A 43 -13.36 4.80 1.91
N GLY A 44 -12.49 4.74 0.91
CA GLY A 44 -12.38 5.72 -0.18
C GLY A 44 -13.18 5.35 -1.43
N ASN A 45 -13.80 4.17 -1.45
CA ASN A 45 -14.59 3.64 -2.56
C ASN A 45 -13.86 3.72 -3.92
N PHE A 46 -12.64 3.17 -3.97
CA PHE A 46 -11.83 3.05 -5.19
C PHE A 46 -11.01 1.75 -5.14
N SER A 47 -10.38 1.39 -6.25
CA SER A 47 -9.45 0.24 -6.32
C SER A 47 -8.05 0.73 -6.66
N VAL A 48 -7.04 0.38 -5.85
CA VAL A 48 -5.62 0.70 -6.09
C VAL A 48 -5.15 0.01 -7.38
N GLU A 49 -5.59 -1.23 -7.61
CA GLU A 49 -5.23 -1.99 -8.81
C GLU A 49 -5.79 -1.38 -10.09
N GLU A 50 -6.98 -0.78 -10.03
CA GLU A 50 -7.59 -0.12 -11.20
C GLU A 50 -6.99 1.25 -11.47
N VAL A 51 -6.77 2.06 -10.43
CA VAL A 51 -6.27 3.43 -10.60
C VAL A 51 -4.76 3.49 -10.83
N THR A 52 -4.03 2.50 -10.32
CA THR A 52 -2.56 2.40 -10.37
C THR A 52 -2.09 0.93 -10.45
N PRO A 53 -2.27 0.26 -11.61
CA PRO A 53 -2.01 -1.17 -11.76
C PRO A 53 -0.56 -1.58 -11.46
N LYS A 54 0.44 -0.74 -11.75
CA LYS A 54 1.84 -1.07 -11.47
C LYS A 54 2.15 -1.01 -9.98
N ILE A 55 1.49 -0.12 -9.23
CA ILE A 55 1.60 -0.08 -7.77
C ILE A 55 0.95 -1.31 -7.15
N GLY A 56 -0.21 -1.75 -7.66
CA GLY A 56 -0.82 -3.02 -7.25
C GLY A 56 0.12 -4.21 -7.49
N ALA A 57 0.73 -4.27 -8.68
CA ALA A 57 1.70 -5.32 -9.01
C ALA A 57 2.98 -5.26 -8.15
N TRP A 58 3.50 -4.06 -7.89
CA TRP A 58 4.64 -3.85 -6.99
C TRP A 58 4.32 -4.28 -5.56
N ALA A 59 3.14 -3.97 -5.04
CA ALA A 59 2.72 -4.37 -3.70
C ALA A 59 2.67 -5.89 -3.57
N LYS A 60 2.06 -6.60 -4.53
CA LYS A 60 2.05 -8.08 -4.58
C LYS A 60 3.47 -8.65 -4.61
N ARG A 61 4.34 -8.11 -5.45
CA ARG A 61 5.75 -8.53 -5.55
C ARG A 61 6.54 -8.29 -4.26
N CYS A 62 6.23 -7.22 -3.53
CA CYS A 62 6.88 -6.96 -2.25
C CYS A 62 6.46 -7.99 -1.19
N LEU A 63 5.20 -8.43 -1.19
CA LEU A 63 4.68 -9.46 -0.27
C LEU A 63 5.31 -10.84 -0.50
N GLU A 64 5.84 -11.12 -1.69
CA GLU A 64 6.61 -12.36 -1.94
C GLU A 64 7.93 -12.41 -1.16
N ARG A 65 8.41 -11.26 -0.64
CA ARG A 65 9.61 -11.22 0.21
C ARG A 65 9.25 -11.63 1.62
N GLU A 66 9.86 -12.70 2.12
CA GLU A 66 9.61 -13.23 3.47
C GLU A 66 9.75 -12.18 4.58
N THR A 67 10.74 -11.29 4.47
CA THR A 67 10.94 -10.22 5.46
C THR A 67 9.83 -9.18 5.47
N VAL A 68 9.22 -8.90 4.31
CA VAL A 68 8.06 -8.02 4.20
C VAL A 68 6.82 -8.73 4.74
N ALA A 69 6.55 -9.95 4.28
CA ALA A 69 5.40 -10.73 4.72
C ALA A 69 5.35 -10.91 6.25
N LYS A 70 6.50 -11.12 6.90
CA LYS A 70 6.59 -11.21 8.37
C LYS A 70 6.44 -9.88 9.10
N ALA A 71 6.74 -8.76 8.45
CA ALA A 71 6.74 -7.45 9.08
C ALA A 71 5.40 -6.73 8.99
N LEU A 72 4.58 -7.05 7.99
CA LEU A 72 3.30 -6.39 7.75
C LEU A 72 2.16 -7.03 8.55
N TYR A 73 1.23 -6.17 8.97
CA TYR A 73 -0.05 -6.63 9.52
C TYR A 73 -0.97 -7.13 8.42
N GLU A 74 -1.85 -8.07 8.76
CA GLU A 74 -2.97 -8.46 7.90
C GLU A 74 -3.84 -7.23 7.54
N PRO A 75 -4.26 -7.06 6.27
CA PRO A 75 -5.00 -5.87 5.85
C PRO A 75 -6.30 -5.62 6.63
N SER A 76 -6.96 -6.69 7.10
CA SER A 76 -8.16 -6.60 7.95
C SER A 76 -7.87 -5.94 9.30
N LYS A 77 -6.68 -6.13 9.87
CA LYS A 77 -6.29 -5.51 11.15
C LYS A 77 -6.04 -4.02 11.01
N ALA A 78 -5.47 -3.57 9.88
CA ALA A 78 -5.38 -2.15 9.58
C ALA A 78 -6.78 -1.52 9.47
N TYR A 79 -7.72 -2.19 8.81
CA TYR A 79 -9.09 -1.71 8.67
C TYR A 79 -9.82 -1.62 10.02
N GLU A 80 -9.77 -2.69 10.82
CA GLU A 80 -10.32 -2.71 12.18
C GLU A 80 -9.78 -1.56 13.04
N PHE A 81 -8.47 -1.33 12.97
CA PHE A 81 -7.81 -0.24 13.70
C PHE A 81 -8.30 1.13 13.24
N VAL A 82 -8.44 1.37 11.94
CA VAL A 82 -8.98 2.64 11.42
C VAL A 82 -10.44 2.83 11.81
N CYS A 83 -11.27 1.79 11.78
CA CYS A 83 -12.64 1.85 12.28
C CYS A 83 -12.69 2.22 13.77
N PHE A 84 -11.79 1.66 14.58
CA PHE A 84 -11.63 2.07 15.98
C PHE A 84 -11.25 3.55 16.09
N LEU A 85 -10.28 4.03 15.31
CA LEU A 85 -9.86 5.43 15.32
C LEU A 85 -10.99 6.38 14.92
N LYS A 86 -11.79 6.03 13.89
CA LYS A 86 -12.96 6.84 13.49
C LYS A 86 -13.93 7.03 14.66
N LYS A 87 -14.23 5.96 15.39
CA LYS A 87 -15.08 6.03 16.60
C LYS A 87 -14.44 6.87 17.70
N TYR A 88 -13.16 6.64 17.98
CA TYR A 88 -12.43 7.33 19.02
C TYR A 88 -12.39 8.86 18.79
N TYR A 89 -12.22 9.28 17.54
CA TYR A 89 -12.18 10.70 17.16
C TYR A 89 -13.56 11.29 16.79
N GLY A 90 -14.64 10.50 16.82
CA GLY A 90 -15.99 10.98 16.47
C GLY A 90 -16.19 11.34 15.00
N ILE A 91 -15.51 10.62 14.09
CA ILE A 91 -15.53 10.83 12.63
C ILE A 91 -16.40 9.75 11.94
N GLU A 92 -17.42 9.25 12.63
CA GLU A 92 -18.44 8.37 12.02
C GLU A 92 -19.45 9.18 11.20
#